data_AF-A0A3N5PEH6-F1
#
_entry.id   AF-A0A3N5PEH6-F1
#
_cell.length_a   1.000
_cell.length_b   1.000
_cell.length_c   1.000
_cell.angle_alpha   90.00
_cell.angle_beta   90.00
_cell.angle_gamma   90.00
#
_symmetry.space_group_name_H-M   'P 1'
#
loop_
_entity.id
_entity.type
_entity.pdbx_description
1 polymer ?
#
loop_
_entity_poly.entity_id
_entity_poly.type
_entity_poly.pdbx_seq_one_letter_code
_entity_poly.pdbx_strand_id
1 'polypeptide(L)'
;MQIQMRCRTKPYRGLVLTLTCDGSNLRIDDPNGNAIVQTTPADLSKLVQFPSFALSRLYFGLRLNTGLIEFNLRKHEIKAIRVMIHLGLAEGSPRFANGLKKTSIFNIIVGIVAMIGGLLNKTVSSYQTATTGNTGNVFAGYFYFVLIIVGLIMLISGINGFSRLRAMRDASSSRQ
;
A
#
# COMPACT_ATOMS: atom_id res chain seq x y z
N MET A 1 -13.77 -15.06 -4.44
CA MET A 1 -12.55 -15.57 -3.78
C MET A 1 -12.92 -16.08 -2.39
N GLN A 2 -12.36 -17.21 -1.95
CA GLN A 2 -12.68 -17.82 -0.66
C GLN A 2 -11.39 -18.07 0.14
N ILE A 3 -11.34 -17.62 1.40
CA ILE A 3 -10.17 -17.81 2.31
C ILE A 3 -10.67 -18.48 3.58
N GLN A 4 -10.07 -19.60 3.94
CA GLN A 4 -10.35 -20.26 5.21
C GLN A 4 -9.49 -19.66 6.32
N MET A 5 -10.13 -19.23 7.41
CA MET A 5 -9.51 -18.51 8.51
C MET A 5 -9.72 -19.30 9.79
N ARG A 6 -8.65 -19.67 10.48
CA ARG A 6 -8.75 -20.42 11.74
C ARG A 6 -8.69 -19.49 12.95
N CYS A 7 -9.75 -19.48 13.74
CA CYS A 7 -9.87 -18.70 14.97
C CYS A 7 -8.84 -19.16 16.02
N ARG A 8 -8.15 -18.21 16.63
CA ARG A 8 -7.17 -18.44 17.69
C ARG A 8 -7.66 -18.01 19.08
N THR A 9 -8.55 -17.02 19.14
CA THR A 9 -9.08 -16.46 20.38
C THR A 9 -10.17 -17.34 20.99
N LYS A 10 -10.17 -17.52 22.32
CA LYS A 10 -11.28 -18.15 23.06
C LYS A 10 -12.49 -17.18 23.11
N PRO A 11 -13.75 -17.66 23.09
CA PRO A 11 -14.17 -19.07 23.14
C PRO A 11 -14.09 -19.80 21.80
N TYR A 12 -13.93 -19.09 20.68
CA TYR A 12 -14.02 -19.65 19.33
C TYR A 12 -12.75 -20.36 18.84
N ARG A 13 -11.84 -20.75 19.73
CA ARG A 13 -10.53 -21.29 19.35
C ARG A 13 -10.68 -22.60 18.57
N GLY A 14 -10.10 -22.66 17.38
CA GLY A 14 -10.13 -23.84 16.52
C GLY A 14 -11.24 -23.85 15.46
N LEU A 15 -12.24 -22.97 15.57
CA LEU A 15 -13.26 -22.76 14.53
C LEU A 15 -12.61 -22.30 13.22
N VAL A 16 -13.13 -22.82 12.11
CA VAL A 16 -12.72 -22.43 10.76
C VAL A 16 -13.84 -21.59 10.17
N LEU A 17 -13.60 -20.29 10.06
CA LEU A 17 -14.50 -19.38 9.37
C LEU A 17 -14.07 -19.24 7.92
N THR A 18 -15.02 -18.99 7.04
CA THR A 18 -14.74 -18.81 5.63
C THR A 18 -15.04 -17.39 5.20
N LEU A 19 -14.02 -16.69 4.73
CA LEU A 19 -14.15 -15.37 4.13
C LEU A 19 -14.45 -15.54 2.65
N THR A 20 -15.67 -15.23 2.24
CA THR A 20 -16.09 -15.21 0.84
C THR A 20 -16.16 -13.75 0.39
N CYS A 21 -15.45 -13.41 -0.67
CA CYS A 21 -15.52 -12.10 -1.30
C CYS A 21 -16.00 -12.25 -2.74
N ASP A 22 -17.07 -11.52 -3.04
CA ASP A 22 -17.73 -11.48 -4.35
C ASP A 22 -17.78 -10.03 -4.86
N GLY A 23 -16.61 -9.44 -5.07
CA GLY A 23 -16.41 -8.11 -5.68
C GLY A 23 -16.95 -6.93 -4.87
N SER A 24 -18.27 -6.82 -4.77
CA SER A 24 -19.02 -5.79 -4.05
C SER A 24 -19.39 -6.21 -2.62
N ASN A 25 -19.47 -7.50 -2.35
CA ASN A 25 -19.90 -8.03 -1.05
C ASN A 25 -18.84 -8.91 -0.42
N LEU A 26 -18.73 -8.79 0.89
CA LEU A 26 -17.81 -9.59 1.68
C LEU A 26 -18.58 -10.24 2.83
N ARG A 27 -18.48 -11.57 2.87
CA ARG A 27 -19.27 -12.42 3.74
C ARG A 27 -18.34 -13.34 4.52
N ILE A 28 -18.52 -13.39 5.82
CA ILE A 28 -17.81 -14.32 6.70
C ILE A 28 -18.82 -15.37 7.15
N ASP A 29 -18.56 -16.61 6.74
CA ASP A 29 -19.39 -17.76 7.01
C ASP A 29 -18.82 -18.58 8.16
N ASP A 30 -19.71 -19.03 9.05
CA ASP A 30 -19.47 -20.10 10.02
C ASP A 30 -19.25 -21.44 9.30
N PRO A 31 -18.69 -22.50 9.93
CA PRO A 31 -18.60 -23.83 9.31
C PRO A 31 -19.96 -24.37 8.84
N ASN A 32 -21.05 -23.89 9.45
CA ASN A 32 -22.42 -24.23 9.11
C ASN A 32 -22.95 -23.49 7.88
N GLY A 33 -22.16 -22.62 7.25
CA GLY A 33 -22.57 -21.81 6.10
C GLY A 33 -23.43 -20.60 6.46
N ASN A 34 -23.58 -20.28 7.74
CA ASN A 34 -24.32 -19.12 8.21
C ASN A 34 -23.44 -17.86 8.13
N ALA A 35 -23.97 -16.79 7.51
CA ALA A 35 -23.28 -15.51 7.45
C ALA A 35 -23.25 -14.86 8.83
N ILE A 36 -22.07 -14.80 9.44
CA ILE A 36 -21.84 -14.11 10.72
C ILE A 36 -21.73 -12.61 10.48
N VAL A 37 -21.07 -12.23 9.38
CA VAL A 37 -20.89 -10.84 8.97
C VAL A 37 -21.08 -10.77 7.47
N GLN A 38 -21.97 -9.88 7.03
CA GLN A 38 -22.08 -9.47 5.64
C GLN A 38 -21.89 -7.96 5.59
N THR A 39 -20.85 -7.52 4.90
CA THR A 39 -20.48 -6.11 4.86
C THR A 39 -19.85 -5.74 3.53
N THR A 40 -19.75 -4.45 3.27
CA THR A 40 -19.03 -3.92 2.10
C THR A 40 -17.53 -3.93 2.38
N PRO A 41 -16.67 -4.03 1.36
CA PRO A 41 -15.22 -3.92 1.51
C PRO A 41 -14.74 -2.65 2.23
N ALA A 42 -15.49 -1.54 2.09
CA ALA A 42 -15.17 -0.27 2.75
C ALA A 42 -15.40 -0.33 4.27
N ASP A 43 -16.50 -0.91 4.72
CA ASP A 43 -16.82 -1.07 6.14
C ASP A 43 -16.01 -2.19 6.80
N LEU A 44 -15.52 -3.14 6.00
CA LEU A 44 -14.57 -4.16 6.47
C LEU A 44 -13.32 -3.53 7.08
N SER A 45 -12.82 -2.41 6.55
CA SER A 45 -11.64 -1.72 7.10
C SER A 45 -11.82 -1.25 8.56
N LYS A 46 -13.06 -1.02 8.99
CA LYS A 46 -13.40 -0.62 10.37
C LYS A 46 -13.48 -1.84 11.30
N LEU A 47 -13.87 -2.99 10.73
CA LEU A 47 -14.01 -4.26 11.44
C LEU A 47 -12.68 -5.01 11.50
N VAL A 48 -11.78 -4.79 10.54
CA VAL A 48 -10.51 -5.51 10.44
C VAL A 48 -9.40 -4.72 11.12
N GLN A 49 -8.75 -5.36 12.09
CA GLN A 49 -7.48 -4.90 12.63
C GLN A 49 -6.33 -5.71 12.04
N PHE A 50 -5.40 -4.99 11.41
CA PHE A 50 -4.06 -5.50 11.12
C PHE A 50 -3.10 -4.99 12.21
N PRO A 51 -2.24 -5.83 12.80
CA PRO A 51 -1.16 -5.34 13.64
C PRO A 51 -0.21 -4.45 12.82
N SER A 52 0.40 -3.47 13.48
CA SER A 52 1.26 -2.46 12.86
C SER A 52 2.45 -3.10 12.11
N PHE A 53 2.95 -2.37 11.09
CA PHE A 53 4.06 -2.77 10.20
C PHE A 53 5.31 -3.33 10.91
N ALA A 54 5.52 -3.02 12.19
CA ALA A 54 6.69 -3.43 12.96
C ALA A 54 6.53 -4.80 13.64
N LEU A 55 5.30 -5.28 13.85
CA LEU A 55 5.06 -6.54 14.54
C LEU A 55 4.77 -7.63 13.50
N SER A 56 5.75 -8.51 13.32
CA SER A 56 5.75 -9.77 12.55
C SER A 56 4.68 -10.80 12.99
N ARG A 57 3.51 -10.35 13.41
CA ARG A 57 2.45 -11.19 13.94
C ARG A 57 1.45 -11.47 12.83
N LEU A 58 1.38 -12.75 12.45
CA LEU A 58 0.52 -13.34 11.42
C LEU A 58 -0.97 -13.36 11.82
N TYR A 59 -1.48 -12.27 12.40
CA TYR A 59 -2.84 -12.23 12.92
C TYR A 59 -3.66 -11.18 12.17
N PHE A 60 -4.74 -11.66 11.58
CA PHE A 60 -5.84 -10.84 11.11
C PHE A 60 -6.88 -10.82 12.23
N GLY A 61 -7.29 -9.65 12.68
CA GLY A 61 -8.30 -9.51 13.73
C GLY A 61 -9.62 -9.02 13.15
N LEU A 62 -10.74 -9.66 13.48
CA LEU A 62 -12.08 -9.11 13.26
C LEU A 62 -12.62 -8.62 14.60
N ARG A 63 -12.91 -7.33 14.67
CA ARG A 63 -13.58 -6.71 15.80
C ARG A 63 -15.09 -6.87 15.60
N LEU A 64 -15.66 -7.80 16.34
CA LEU A 64 -17.10 -8.01 16.43
C LEU A 64 -17.63 -7.32 17.70
N ASN A 65 -18.95 -7.18 17.82
CA ASN A 65 -19.60 -6.64 19.03
C ASN A 65 -19.21 -7.43 20.30
N THR A 66 -18.80 -8.69 20.15
CA THR A 66 -18.39 -9.60 21.22
C THR A 66 -16.89 -9.55 21.56
N GLY A 67 -16.10 -8.75 20.84
CA GLY A 67 -14.66 -8.60 21.06
C GLY A 67 -13.81 -8.78 19.80
N LEU A 68 -12.48 -8.79 19.99
CA LEU A 68 -11.52 -9.02 18.91
C LEU A 68 -11.28 -10.52 18.73
N ILE A 69 -11.64 -11.04 17.56
CA ILE A 69 -11.32 -12.42 17.16
C ILE A 69 -10.09 -12.40 16.28
N GLU A 70 -9.03 -13.09 16.71
CA GLU A 70 -7.79 -13.22 15.97
C GLU A 70 -7.79 -14.51 15.15
N PHE A 71 -7.33 -14.41 13.91
CA PHE A 71 -7.21 -15.51 12.96
C PHE A 71 -5.75 -15.76 12.64
N ASN A 72 -5.38 -17.04 12.56
CA ASN A 72 -4.07 -17.44 12.07
C ASN A 72 -4.14 -17.59 10.54
N LEU A 73 -3.47 -16.68 9.83
CA LEU A 73 -3.45 -16.66 8.37
C LEU A 73 -2.02 -16.78 7.84
N ARG A 74 -1.88 -17.40 6.66
CA ARG A 74 -0.60 -17.45 5.96
C ARG A 74 -0.26 -16.06 5.41
N LYS A 75 1.04 -15.75 5.25
CA LYS A 75 1.50 -14.44 4.75
C LYS A 75 0.85 -14.02 3.42
N HIS A 76 0.64 -14.97 2.51
CA HIS A 76 0.03 -14.69 1.20
C HIS A 76 -1.46 -14.36 1.31
N GLU A 77 -2.18 -14.98 2.24
CA GLU A 77 -3.60 -14.71 2.50
C GLU A 77 -3.79 -13.32 3.12
N ILE A 78 -2.93 -12.95 4.09
CA ILE A 78 -2.92 -11.59 4.67
C ILE A 78 -2.65 -10.55 3.58
N LYS A 79 -1.70 -10.82 2.68
CA LYS A 79 -1.41 -9.92 1.56
C LYS A 79 -2.62 -9.78 0.63
N ALA A 80 -3.31 -10.88 0.32
CA ALA A 80 -4.51 -10.85 -0.52
C ALA A 80 -5.67 -10.08 0.13
N ILE A 81 -5.94 -10.30 1.42
CA ILE A 81 -6.99 -9.57 2.15
C ILE A 81 -6.63 -8.08 2.25
N ARG A 82 -5.35 -7.74 2.48
CA ARG A 82 -4.91 -6.34 2.50
C ARG A 82 -5.12 -5.69 1.14
N VAL A 83 -4.69 -6.33 0.06
CA VAL A 83 -4.90 -5.81 -1.31
C VAL A 83 -6.39 -5.64 -1.59
N MET A 84 -7.23 -6.55 -1.15
CA MET A 84 -8.69 -6.48 -1.29
C MET A 84 -9.31 -5.32 -0.50
N ILE A 85 -8.94 -5.13 0.78
CA ILE A 85 -9.41 -3.99 1.57
C ILE A 85 -8.92 -2.68 0.94
N HIS A 86 -7.68 -2.63 0.46
CA HIS A 86 -7.16 -1.45 -0.23
C HIS A 86 -7.87 -1.19 -1.56
N LEU A 87 -8.22 -2.22 -2.34
CA LEU A 87 -9.02 -2.12 -3.56
C LEU A 87 -10.45 -1.68 -3.23
N GLY A 88 -11.09 -2.28 -2.24
CA GLY A 88 -12.44 -1.93 -1.80
C GLY A 88 -12.54 -0.52 -1.20
N LEU A 89 -11.53 -0.08 -0.45
CA LEU A 89 -11.40 1.30 0.01
C LEU A 89 -11.11 2.26 -1.15
N ALA A 90 -10.36 1.83 -2.15
CA ALA A 90 -10.08 2.63 -3.35
C ALA A 90 -11.31 2.76 -4.26
N GLU A 91 -12.10 1.70 -4.40
CA GLU A 91 -13.38 1.69 -5.12
C GLU A 91 -14.45 2.50 -4.36
N GLY A 92 -14.40 2.52 -3.01
CA GLY A 92 -15.44 3.15 -2.17
C GLY A 92 -15.20 4.61 -1.77
N SER A 93 -14.05 5.23 -2.07
CA SER A 93 -13.69 6.55 -1.52
C SER A 93 -13.01 7.48 -2.53
N PRO A 94 -13.70 8.54 -3.02
CA PRO A 94 -13.07 9.57 -3.87
C PRO A 94 -11.91 10.29 -3.16
N ARG A 95 -11.88 10.29 -1.82
CA ARG A 95 -10.77 10.84 -1.03
C ARG A 95 -9.48 10.02 -1.16
N PHE A 96 -9.58 8.69 -1.32
CA PHE A 96 -8.40 7.83 -1.45
C PHE A 96 -7.74 7.99 -2.82
N ALA A 97 -8.55 8.03 -3.90
CA ALA A 97 -8.06 8.31 -5.25
C ALA A 97 -7.36 9.69 -5.33
N ASN A 98 -7.96 10.72 -4.71
CA ASN A 98 -7.37 12.06 -4.63
C ASN A 98 -6.09 12.11 -3.78
N GLY A 99 -6.04 11.35 -2.67
CA GLY A 99 -4.85 11.22 -1.84
C GLY A 99 -3.70 10.57 -2.58
N LEU A 100 -3.95 9.42 -3.25
CA LEU A 100 -2.94 8.74 -4.05
C LEU A 100 -2.44 9.62 -5.19
N LYS A 101 -3.34 10.35 -5.87
CA LYS A 101 -2.99 11.28 -6.94
C LYS A 101 -2.09 12.39 -6.43
N LYS A 102 -2.44 13.02 -5.30
CA LYS A 102 -1.65 14.10 -4.70
C LYS A 102 -0.24 13.63 -4.29
N THR A 103 -0.14 12.47 -3.64
CA THR A 103 1.15 11.89 -3.26
C THR A 103 1.98 11.49 -4.49
N SER A 104 1.34 10.94 -5.52
CA SER A 104 2.03 10.56 -6.78
C SER A 104 2.58 11.78 -7.51
N ILE A 105 1.79 12.86 -7.60
CA ILE A 105 2.24 14.14 -8.18
C ILE A 105 3.39 14.72 -7.36
N PHE A 106 3.27 14.74 -6.04
CA PHE A 106 4.32 15.25 -5.16
C PHE A 106 5.64 14.50 -5.35
N ASN A 107 5.60 13.16 -5.38
CA ASN A 107 6.78 12.34 -5.61
C ASN A 107 7.42 12.58 -6.99
N ILE A 108 6.61 12.80 -8.03
CA ILE A 108 7.14 13.17 -9.36
C ILE A 108 7.84 14.54 -9.31
N ILE A 109 7.20 15.54 -8.69
CA ILE A 109 7.78 16.89 -8.58
C ILE A 109 9.10 16.85 -7.80
N VAL A 110 9.12 16.19 -6.64
CA VAL A 110 10.33 16.01 -5.83
C VAL A 110 11.41 15.27 -6.61
N GLY A 111 11.02 14.24 -7.38
CA GLY A 111 11.94 13.49 -8.23
C GLY A 111 12.60 14.36 -9.30
N ILE A 112 11.82 15.18 -9.99
CA ILE A 112 12.30 16.13 -11.00
C ILE A 112 13.22 17.18 -10.37
N VAL A 113 12.82 17.78 -9.25
CA VAL A 113 13.62 18.78 -8.54
C VAL A 113 14.95 18.20 -8.07
N ALA A 114 14.95 16.98 -7.53
CA ALA A 114 16.18 16.29 -7.11
C ALA A 114 17.11 16.01 -8.31
N MET A 115 16.57 15.60 -9.46
CA MET A 115 17.36 15.42 -10.68
C MET A 115 17.97 16.72 -11.19
N ILE A 116 17.18 17.79 -11.26
CA ILE A 116 17.66 19.11 -11.70
C ILE A 116 18.72 19.64 -10.73
N GLY A 117 18.49 19.51 -9.42
CA GLY A 117 19.44 19.89 -8.38
C GLY A 117 20.75 19.11 -8.48
N GLY A 118 20.68 17.80 -8.76
CA GLY A 118 21.85 16.98 -9.05
C GLY A 118 22.61 17.50 -10.28
N LEU A 119 21.92 17.66 -11.41
CA LEU A 119 22.52 18.17 -12.66
C LEU A 119 23.20 19.53 -12.46
N LEU A 120 22.55 20.48 -11.79
CA LEU A 120 23.13 21.78 -11.48
C LEU A 120 24.38 21.66 -10.60
N ASN A 121 24.34 20.81 -9.57
CA ASN A 121 25.49 20.57 -8.71
C ASN A 121 26.69 20.03 -9.49
N LYS A 122 26.45 19.08 -10.42
CA LYS A 122 27.50 18.55 -11.30
C LYS A 122 28.07 19.63 -12.22
N THR A 123 27.21 20.41 -12.87
CA THR A 123 27.63 21.47 -13.79
C THR A 123 28.48 22.52 -13.07
N VAL A 124 28.04 23.00 -11.90
CA VAL A 124 28.78 23.97 -11.08
C VAL A 124 30.12 23.39 -10.61
N SER A 125 30.11 22.15 -10.11
CA SER A 125 31.34 21.47 -9.64
C SER A 125 32.33 21.25 -10.79
N SER A 126 31.86 20.87 -11.98
CA SER A 126 32.72 20.71 -13.15
C SER A 126 33.28 22.04 -13.66
N TYR A 127 32.49 23.11 -13.61
CA TYR A 127 32.92 24.45 -14.01
C TYR A 127 33.96 25.00 -13.05
N GLN A 128 33.76 24.87 -11.74
CA GLN A 128 34.75 25.25 -10.73
C GLN A 128 36.05 24.45 -10.88
N THR A 129 35.96 23.14 -11.08
CA THR A 129 37.14 22.30 -11.29
C THR A 129 37.92 22.73 -12.54
N ALA A 130 37.22 23.05 -13.64
CA ALA A 130 37.83 23.50 -14.88
C ALA A 130 38.42 24.92 -14.82
N THR A 131 37.83 25.83 -14.03
CA THR A 131 38.25 27.25 -13.96
C THR A 131 39.26 27.54 -12.85
N THR A 132 39.18 26.86 -11.70
CA THR A 132 40.07 27.12 -10.56
C THR A 132 41.14 26.06 -10.34
N GLY A 133 41.14 24.95 -11.10
CA GLY A 133 42.10 23.85 -10.93
C GLY A 133 41.98 23.13 -9.58
N ASN A 134 41.04 23.55 -8.74
CA ASN A 134 40.78 22.99 -7.44
C ASN A 134 39.98 21.70 -7.66
N THR A 135 40.59 20.54 -7.40
CA THR A 135 39.87 19.26 -7.35
C THR A 135 38.89 19.32 -6.19
N GLY A 136 37.67 19.79 -6.49
CA GLY A 136 36.62 20.01 -5.52
C GLY A 136 36.33 18.75 -4.70
N ASN A 137 35.94 18.97 -3.44
CA ASN A 137 35.59 17.97 -2.45
C ASN A 137 34.89 16.74 -3.08
N VAL A 138 35.51 15.56 -2.96
CA VAL A 138 34.97 14.27 -3.47
C VAL A 138 33.52 14.05 -3.01
N PHE A 139 33.18 14.60 -1.84
CA PHE A 139 31.83 14.61 -1.28
C PHE A 139 30.76 15.25 -2.19
N ALA A 140 31.08 16.32 -2.92
CA ALA A 140 30.18 16.96 -3.87
C ALA A 140 29.89 16.06 -5.08
N GLY A 141 30.89 15.30 -5.53
CA GLY A 141 30.74 14.30 -6.59
C GLY A 141 29.81 13.16 -6.20
N TYR A 142 29.89 12.65 -4.96
CA TYR A 142 28.96 11.63 -4.46
C TYR A 142 27.54 12.17 -4.24
N PHE A 143 27.41 13.44 -3.82
CA PHE A 143 26.12 14.07 -3.58
C PHE A 143 25.26 14.16 -4.85
N TYR A 144 25.89 14.37 -6.01
CA TYR A 144 25.24 14.28 -7.32
C TYR A 144 24.56 12.92 -7.56
N PHE A 145 25.30 11.82 -7.35
CA PHE A 145 24.78 10.48 -7.55
C PHE A 145 23.62 10.17 -6.61
N VAL A 146 23.73 10.59 -5.35
CA VAL A 146 22.66 10.42 -4.36
C VAL A 146 21.39 11.16 -4.81
N LEU A 147 21.51 12.42 -5.24
CA LEU A 147 20.36 13.19 -5.71
C LEU A 147 19.69 12.58 -6.94
N ILE A 148 20.47 12.06 -7.89
CA ILE A 148 19.91 11.38 -9.07
C ILE A 148 19.20 10.08 -8.68
N ILE A 149 19.82 9.26 -7.84
CA ILE A 149 19.22 7.98 -7.41
C ILE A 149 17.92 8.24 -6.64
N VAL A 150 17.93 9.18 -5.70
CA VAL A 150 16.72 9.58 -4.95
C VAL A 150 15.66 10.13 -5.92
N GLY A 151 16.06 10.95 -6.89
CA GLY A 151 15.17 11.48 -7.92
C GLY A 151 14.50 10.38 -8.75
N LEU A 152 15.27 9.39 -9.18
CA LEU A 152 14.80 8.20 -9.90
C LEU A 152 13.82 7.36 -9.07
N ILE A 153 14.15 7.09 -7.82
CA ILE A 153 13.29 6.32 -6.91
C ILE A 153 11.94 7.03 -6.71
N MET A 154 11.96 8.34 -6.52
CA MET A 154 10.75 9.15 -6.33
C MET A 154 9.89 9.19 -7.61
N LEU A 155 10.52 9.32 -8.79
CA LEU A 155 9.84 9.24 -10.08
C LEU A 155 9.17 7.87 -10.29
N ILE A 156 9.89 6.77 -10.07
CA ILE A 156 9.34 5.41 -10.20
C ILE A 156 8.19 5.22 -9.22
N SER A 157 8.32 5.70 -7.98
CA SER A 157 7.26 5.63 -6.97
C SER A 157 6.01 6.42 -7.38
N GLY A 158 6.18 7.61 -7.97
CA GLY A 158 5.10 8.41 -8.51
C GLY A 158 4.39 7.75 -9.69
N ILE A 159 5.14 7.22 -10.66
CA ILE A 159 4.60 6.49 -11.83
C ILE A 159 3.83 5.26 -11.38
N ASN A 160 4.35 4.50 -10.42
CA ASN A 160 3.66 3.34 -9.86
C ASN A 160 2.36 3.71 -9.11
N GLY A 161 2.29 4.91 -8.53
CA GLY A 161 1.05 5.43 -7.97
C GLY A 161 -0.01 5.71 -9.04
N PHE A 162 0.41 6.29 -10.18
CA PHE A 162 -0.48 6.51 -11.32
C PHE A 162 -0.92 5.24 -12.04
N SER A 163 -0.05 4.24 -12.18
CA SER A 163 -0.43 2.95 -12.79
C SER A 163 -1.47 2.21 -11.94
N ARG A 164 -1.34 2.28 -10.60
CA ARG A 164 -2.37 1.77 -9.67
C ARG A 164 -3.70 2.51 -9.79
N LEU A 165 -3.67 3.84 -9.92
CA LEU A 165 -4.88 4.63 -10.16
C LEU A 165 -5.56 4.26 -11.48
N ARG A 166 -4.79 4.02 -12.54
CA ARG A 166 -5.33 3.57 -13.84
C ARG A 166 -5.97 2.18 -13.72
N ALA A 167 -5.30 1.23 -13.07
CA ALA A 167 -5.83 -0.11 -12.85
C ALA A 167 -7.16 -0.09 -12.05
N MET A 168 -7.28 0.81 -11.06
CA MET A 168 -8.53 1.01 -10.32
C MET A 168 -9.64 1.58 -11.21
N ARG A 169 -9.31 2.53 -12.10
CA ARG A 169 -10.27 3.09 -13.06
C ARG A 169 -10.78 2.03 -14.03
N ASP A 170 -9.88 1.24 -14.60
CA ASP A 170 -10.23 0.23 -15.60
C ASP A 170 -11.07 -0.92 -14.99
N ALA A 171 -10.79 -1.30 -13.75
CA ALA A 171 -11.59 -2.26 -12.99
C ALA A 171 -13.01 -1.76 -12.66
N SER A 172 -13.19 -0.44 -12.52
CA SER A 172 -14.52 0.17 -12.32
C SER A 172 -15.35 0.24 -13.60
N SER A 173 -14.71 0.40 -14.78
CA SER A 173 -15.41 0.46 -16.07
C SER A 173 -15.86 -0.90 -16.60
N SER A 174 -15.20 -2.00 -16.21
CA SER A 174 -15.57 -3.35 -16.66
C SER A 174 -16.78 -3.95 -15.93
N ARG A 175 -17.43 -3.19 -15.04
CA ARG A 175 -18.59 -3.61 -14.25
C ARG A 175 -19.87 -2.82 -14.58
N GLN A 176 -19.83 -1.93 -15.57
CA GLN A 176 -21.00 -1.28 -16.18
C GLN A 176 -21.36 -1.98 -17.48
#